data_AF-A0A494Z3F7-F1
#
_entry.id   AF-A0A494Z3F7-F1
#
_cell.length_a   1.000
_cell.length_b   1.000
_cell.length_c   1.000
_cell.angle_alpha   90.00
_cell.angle_beta   90.00
_cell.angle_gamma   90.00
#
_symmetry.space_group_name_H-M   'P 1'
#
loop_
_entity.id
_entity.type
_entity.pdbx_description
1 polymer ?
#
loop_
_entity_poly.entity_id
_entity_poly.type
_entity_poly.pdbx_seq_one_letter_code
_entity_poly.pdbx_strand_id
1 'polypeptide(L)'
;MNINGMARGYMAKKLGGEDFLLHVGECVERQLKEWNDRYKVNIMKLADYEFVVIYEEKYYHVQLTKEEIELLQKQSPYALDREIWKELENQGLVIVRGVGNYIERVLY
;
A
#
# COMPACT_ATOMS: atom_id res chain seq x y z
N MET A 1 -0.28 -11.74 5.11
CA MET A 1 0.49 -11.18 6.24
C MET A 1 -0.44 -11.03 7.44
N ASN A 2 0.05 -11.16 8.68
CA ASN A 2 -0.76 -10.86 9.87
C ASN A 2 -0.45 -9.46 10.40
N ILE A 3 -1.45 -8.58 10.45
CA ILE A 3 -1.29 -7.19 10.87
C ILE A 3 -1.98 -6.88 12.21
N ASN A 4 -1.42 -5.91 12.95
CA ASN A 4 -1.95 -5.43 14.22
C ASN A 4 -2.48 -3.99 14.07
N GLY A 5 -3.81 -3.83 14.17
CA GLY A 5 -4.46 -2.52 14.01
C GLY A 5 -4.11 -1.47 15.05
N MET A 6 -3.78 -1.87 16.29
CA MET A 6 -3.33 -0.90 17.31
C MET A 6 -1.97 -0.32 16.95
N ALA A 7 -1.03 -1.17 16.52
CA ALA A 7 0.29 -0.72 16.06
C ALA A 7 0.17 0.21 14.85
N ARG A 8 -0.67 -0.15 13.86
CA ARG A 8 -0.93 0.68 12.69
C ARG A 8 -1.51 2.04 13.05
N GLY A 9 -2.49 2.08 13.96
CA GLY A 9 -3.08 3.33 14.43
C GLY A 9 -2.10 4.24 15.16
N TYR A 10 -1.13 3.66 15.89
CA TYR A 10 -0.04 4.44 16.51
C TYR A 10 0.91 5.01 15.44
N MET A 11 1.30 4.20 14.46
CA MET A 11 2.16 4.62 13.35
C MET A 11 1.54 5.77 12.55
N ALA A 12 0.27 5.66 12.17
CA ALA A 12 -0.44 6.70 11.44
C ALA A 12 -0.46 8.06 12.16
N LYS A 13 -0.36 8.07 13.51
CA LYS A 13 -0.33 9.31 14.30
C LYS A 13 1.08 9.87 14.53
N LYS A 14 2.13 9.08 14.33
CA LYS A 14 3.50 9.41 14.74
C LYS A 14 4.47 9.56 13.58
N LEU A 15 4.25 8.84 12.49
CA LEU A 15 5.10 8.90 11.30
C LEU A 15 4.74 10.12 10.44
N GLY A 16 5.73 10.68 9.76
CA GLY A 16 5.49 11.60 8.65
C GLY A 16 4.84 10.87 7.47
N GLY A 17 4.25 11.63 6.53
CA GLY A 17 3.58 11.05 5.37
C GLY A 17 4.48 10.13 4.54
N GLU A 18 5.73 10.54 4.31
CA GLU A 18 6.70 9.74 3.55
C GLU A 18 7.04 8.42 4.24
N ASP A 19 7.39 8.45 5.53
CA ASP A 19 7.67 7.24 6.31
C ASP A 19 6.45 6.31 6.36
N PHE A 20 5.25 6.89 6.46
CA PHE A 20 4.00 6.13 6.45
C PHE A 20 3.76 5.48 5.08
N LEU A 21 4.00 6.19 3.98
CA LEU A 21 3.91 5.64 2.62
C LEU A 21 4.90 4.48 2.42
N LEU A 22 6.15 4.64 2.84
CA LEU A 22 7.16 3.57 2.74
C LEU A 22 6.71 2.33 3.52
N HIS A 23 6.20 2.51 4.73
CA HIS A 23 5.66 1.42 5.52
C HIS A 23 4.45 0.74 4.86
N VAL A 24 3.57 1.51 4.21
CA VAL A 24 2.47 0.95 3.40
C VAL A 24 3.02 0.14 2.24
N GLY A 25 4.04 0.65 1.53
CA GLY A 25 4.72 -0.06 0.46
C GLY A 25 5.30 -1.40 0.88
N GLU A 26 5.96 -1.46 2.03
CA GLU A 26 6.45 -2.72 2.60
C GLU A 26 5.32 -3.73 2.89
N CYS A 27 4.18 -3.24 3.40
CA CYS A 27 3.02 -4.09 3.68
C CYS A 27 2.41 -4.64 2.39
N VAL A 28 2.23 -3.79 1.39
CA VAL A 28 1.74 -4.15 0.06
C VAL A 28 2.68 -5.15 -0.59
N GLU A 29 3.99 -4.89 -0.61
CA GLU A 29 4.98 -5.79 -1.21
C GLU A 29 4.98 -7.15 -0.52
N ARG A 30 4.96 -7.19 0.82
CA ARG A 30 4.92 -8.45 1.57
C ARG A 30 3.65 -9.24 1.23
N GLN A 31 2.51 -8.57 1.10
CA GLN A 31 1.27 -9.23 0.72
C GLN A 31 1.32 -9.77 -0.71
N LEU A 32 1.87 -9.01 -1.66
CA LEU A 32 2.04 -9.46 -3.04
C LEU A 32 2.98 -10.67 -3.14
N LYS A 33 4.07 -10.66 -2.36
CA LYS A 33 5.04 -11.77 -2.31
C LYS A 33 4.44 -13.05 -1.76
N GLU A 34 3.46 -12.98 -0.86
CA GLU A 34 2.70 -14.16 -0.44
C GLU A 34 1.91 -14.82 -1.57
N TRP A 35 1.59 -14.08 -2.64
CA TRP A 35 0.95 -14.64 -3.84
C TRP A 35 2.01 -15.13 -4.84
N ASN A 36 3.10 -14.38 -5.00
CA ASN A 36 4.24 -14.76 -5.81
C ASN A 36 5.49 -13.92 -5.44
N ASP A 37 6.60 -14.57 -5.11
CA ASP A 37 7.84 -13.90 -4.69
C ASP A 37 8.46 -12.97 -5.75
N ARG A 38 8.02 -13.03 -7.02
CA ARG A 38 8.50 -12.17 -8.10
C ARG A 38 7.94 -10.75 -8.06
N TYR A 39 6.88 -10.49 -7.30
CA TYR A 39 6.35 -9.14 -7.14
C TYR A 39 7.39 -8.22 -6.49
N LYS A 40 7.45 -6.97 -6.99
CA LYS A 40 8.27 -5.91 -6.41
C LYS A 40 7.46 -4.62 -6.29
N VAL A 41 7.72 -3.87 -5.24
CA VAL A 41 7.19 -2.51 -5.06
C VAL A 41 8.36 -1.54 -5.05
N ASN A 42 8.30 -0.54 -5.93
CA ASN A 42 9.23 0.57 -5.94
C ASN A 42 8.48 1.86 -5.64
N ILE A 43 9.01 2.67 -4.73
CA ILE A 43 8.50 4.00 -4.43
C ILE A 43 9.58 5.01 -4.81
N MET A 44 9.24 5.96 -5.67
CA MET A 44 10.14 7.03 -6.10
C MET A 44 9.54 8.37 -5.72
N LYS A 45 10.40 9.33 -5.39
CA LYS A 45 10.00 10.72 -5.13
C LYS A 45 10.51 11.59 -6.26
N LEU A 46 9.59 12.12 -7.06
CA LEU A 46 9.85 13.08 -8.13
C LEU A 46 9.25 14.44 -7.72
N ALA A 47 8.28 14.96 -8.49
CA ALA A 47 7.42 16.04 -8.02
C ALA A 47 6.41 15.52 -6.99
N ASP A 48 5.80 14.38 -7.31
CA ASP A 48 4.94 13.56 -6.44
C ASP A 48 5.60 12.23 -6.12
N TYR A 49 4.92 11.39 -5.33
CA TYR A 49 5.35 10.03 -5.05
C TYR A 49 4.79 9.08 -6.10
N GLU A 50 5.68 8.32 -6.73
CA GLU A 50 5.33 7.26 -7.68
C GLU A 50 5.43 5.91 -6.98
N PHE A 51 4.30 5.23 -6.81
CA PHE A 51 4.20 3.89 -6.27
C PHE A 51 4.02 2.90 -7.42
N VAL A 52 5.03 2.07 -7.66
CA VAL A 52 5.07 1.17 -8.81
C VAL A 52 5.12 -0.28 -8.34
N VAL A 53 4.10 -1.06 -8.71
CA VAL A 53 4.12 -2.52 -8.57
C VAL A 53 4.60 -3.13 -9.88
N ILE A 54 5.58 -4.01 -9.80
CA ILE A 54 6.18 -4.70 -10.94
C ILE A 54 5.94 -6.20 -10.80
N TYR A 55 5.41 -6.81 -11.86
CA TYR A 55 5.27 -8.26 -11.96
C TYR A 55 5.44 -8.71 -13.40
N GLU A 56 6.52 -9.45 -13.66
CA GLU A 56 6.93 -9.85 -15.02
C GLU A 56 7.05 -8.63 -15.94
N GLU A 57 6.26 -8.56 -17.02
CA GLU A 57 6.25 -7.43 -17.97
C GLU A 57 5.15 -6.40 -17.67
N LYS A 58 4.45 -6.54 -16.52
CA LYS A 58 3.38 -5.64 -16.11
C LYS A 58 3.86 -4.64 -15.08
N TYR A 59 3.40 -3.40 -15.25
CA TYR A 59 3.65 -2.28 -14.38
C TYR A 59 2.32 -1.67 -13.97
N TYR A 60 2.10 -1.55 -12.68
CA TYR A 60 0.94 -0.87 -12.11
C TYR A 60 1.44 0.34 -11.34
N HIS A 61 0.84 1.49 -11.60
CA HIS A 61 1.38 2.78 -11.22
C HIS A 61 0.33 3.59 -10.45
N VAL A 62 0.67 4.04 -9.25
CA VAL A 62 -0.17 4.90 -8.42
C VAL A 62 0.64 6.15 -8.10
N GLN A 63 0.18 7.29 -8.60
CA GLN A 63 0.76 8.60 -8.29
C GLN A 63 0.05 9.16 -7.06
N LEU A 64 0.82 9.67 -6.10
CA LEU A 64 0.31 10.21 -4.83
C LEU A 64 1.00 11.53 -4.52
N THR A 65 0.23 12.60 -4.37
CA THR A 65 0.74 13.86 -3.85
C THR A 65 1.04 13.76 -2.36
N LYS A 66 1.88 14.67 -1.83
CA LYS A 66 2.15 14.74 -0.40
C LYS A 66 0.87 15.00 0.40
N GLU A 67 0.01 15.88 -0.10
CA GLU A 67 -1.24 16.27 0.53
C GLU A 67 -2.22 15.09 0.62
N GLU A 68 -2.32 14.27 -0.44
CA GLU A 68 -3.16 13.06 -0.43
C GLU A 68 -2.68 12.04 0.59
N ILE A 69 -1.37 11.81 0.68
CA ILE A 69 -0.78 10.88 1.66
C ILE A 69 -1.13 11.33 3.08
N GLU A 70 -0.92 12.61 3.39
CA GLU A 70 -1.23 13.15 4.71
C GLU A 70 -2.73 13.12 5.03
N LEU A 71 -3.58 13.39 4.04
CA LEU A 71 -5.03 13.35 4.17
C LEU A 71 -5.50 11.92 4.49
N LEU A 72 -5.08 10.95 3.67
CA LEU A 72 -5.44 9.54 3.83
C LEU A 72 -4.90 8.99 5.16
N GLN A 73 -3.66 9.29 5.52
CA GLN A 73 -3.07 8.90 6.80
C GLN A 73 -3.89 9.40 8.00
N LYS A 74 -4.39 10.64 7.95
CA LYS A 74 -5.23 11.23 9.01
C LYS A 74 -6.66 10.66 9.03
N GLN A 75 -7.19 10.30 7.86
CA GLN A 75 -8.56 9.80 7.73
C GLN A 75 -8.74 8.44 8.42
N SER A 76 -7.81 7.51 8.23
CA SER A 76 -7.87 6.19 8.85
C SER A 76 -6.51 5.49 8.75
N PRO A 77 -6.14 4.63 9.72
CA PRO A 77 -4.87 3.88 9.69
C PRO A 77 -4.64 3.01 8.44
N TYR A 78 -5.68 2.77 7.64
CA TYR A 78 -5.64 1.95 6.42
C TYR A 78 -6.19 2.67 5.18
N ALA A 79 -6.49 3.98 5.24
CA ALA A 79 -7.06 4.66 4.05
C ALA A 79 -6.06 4.71 2.89
N LEU A 80 -4.77 4.93 3.18
CA LEU A 80 -3.73 4.94 2.16
C LEU A 80 -3.55 3.56 1.51
N ASP A 81 -3.57 2.48 2.29
CA ASP A 81 -3.56 1.11 1.77
C ASP A 81 -4.73 0.88 0.82
N ARG A 82 -5.94 1.26 1.24
CA ARG A 82 -7.15 1.09 0.42
C ARG A 82 -7.05 1.82 -0.90
N GLU A 83 -6.57 3.06 -0.89
CA GLU A 83 -6.44 3.84 -2.12
C GLU A 83 -5.44 3.18 -3.08
N ILE A 84 -4.29 2.74 -2.58
CA ILE A 84 -3.29 2.02 -3.38
C ILE A 84 -3.90 0.73 -3.95
N TRP A 85 -4.51 -0.12 -3.13
CA TRP A 85 -5.11 -1.37 -3.61
C TRP A 85 -6.21 -1.15 -4.63
N LYS A 86 -7.06 -0.14 -4.43
CA LYS A 86 -8.10 0.25 -5.38
C LYS A 86 -7.50 0.66 -6.73
N GLU A 87 -6.47 1.49 -6.74
CA GLU A 87 -5.85 1.91 -8.01
C GLU A 87 -5.07 0.81 -8.70
N LEU A 88 -4.45 -0.11 -7.95
CA LEU A 88 -3.84 -1.30 -8.52
C LEU A 88 -4.89 -2.23 -9.15
N GLU A 89 -6.02 -2.44 -8.47
CA GLU A 89 -7.14 -3.26 -8.97
C GLU A 89 -7.77 -2.64 -10.22
N ASN A 90 -7.95 -1.30 -10.26
CA ASN A 90 -8.43 -0.56 -11.43
C ASN A 90 -7.54 -0.76 -12.66
N GLN A 91 -6.25 -1.02 -12.46
CA GLN A 91 -5.27 -1.30 -13.52
C GLN A 91 -5.19 -2.80 -13.89
N GLY A 92 -6.02 -3.65 -13.26
CA GLY A 92 -6.12 -5.08 -13.56
C GLY A 92 -5.22 -5.97 -12.69
N LEU A 93 -4.66 -5.47 -11.59
CA LEU A 93 -3.98 -6.32 -10.62
C LEU A 93 -5.02 -7.19 -9.89
N VAL A 94 -4.84 -8.51 -9.93
CA VAL A 94 -5.78 -9.45 -9.32
C VAL A 94 -5.51 -9.57 -7.82
N ILE A 95 -6.50 -9.22 -6.99
CA ILE A 95 -6.42 -9.37 -5.54
C ILE A 95 -6.79 -10.80 -5.13
N VAL A 96 -5.83 -11.52 -4.55
CA VAL A 96 -6.06 -12.88 -4.01
C VAL A 96 -6.45 -12.79 -2.54
N ARG A 97 -7.60 -13.38 -2.19
CA ARG A 97 -8.13 -13.41 -0.82
C ARG A 97 -7.83 -14.74 -0.12
N GLY A 98 -7.92 -14.75 1.22
CA GLY A 98 -7.74 -15.96 2.03
C GLY A 98 -6.29 -16.28 2.41
N VAL A 99 -5.33 -15.38 2.12
CA VAL A 99 -3.91 -15.53 2.51
C VAL A 99 -3.55 -14.47 3.55
N GLY A 100 -3.45 -14.87 4.83
CA GLY A 100 -3.26 -13.96 5.96
C GLY A 100 -4.50 -13.07 6.22
N ASN A 101 -4.34 -12.00 7.01
CA ASN A 101 -5.45 -11.11 7.40
C ASN A 101 -5.30 -9.65 6.92
N TYR A 102 -4.26 -9.33 6.15
CA TYR A 102 -3.99 -7.96 5.74
C TYR A 102 -5.05 -7.42 4.78
N ILE A 103 -5.29 -8.10 3.65
CA ILE A 103 -6.30 -7.72 2.66
C ILE A 103 -7.69 -7.60 3.29
N GLU A 104 -8.05 -8.55 4.15
CA GLU A 104 -9.34 -8.55 4.85
C GLU A 104 -9.51 -7.34 5.76
N ARG A 105 -8.46 -6.94 6.49
CA ARG A 105 -8.50 -5.77 7.38
C ARG A 105 -8.39 -4.43 6.67
N VAL A 106 -7.79 -4.41 5.48
CA VAL A 106 -7.63 -3.19 4.71
C VAL A 106 -8.92 -2.88 3.93
N LEU A 107 -9.48 -3.88 3.25
CA LEU A 107 -10.60 -3.70 2.32
C LEU A 107 -12.01 -3.83 2.95
N TYR A 108 -12.12 -4.17 4.24
CA TYR A 108 -13.37 -4.20 5.02
C TYR A 108 -13.23 -3.38 6.31
#